data_AF-A0A356QME7-F1
#
_entry.id   AF-A0A356QME7-F1
#
_cell.length_a   1.000
_cell.length_b   1.000
_cell.length_c   1.000
_cell.angle_alpha   90.00
_cell.angle_beta   90.00
_cell.angle_gamma   90.00
#
_symmetry.space_group_name_H-M   'P 1'
#
loop_
_entity.id
_entity.type
_entity.pdbx_description
1 polymer ?
#
loop_
_entity_poly.entity_id
_entity_poly.type
_entity_poly.pdbx_seq_one_letter_code
_entity_poly.pdbx_strand_id
1 'polypeptide(L)'
;MSEVCIPRALLFSLIILLPCCEPAFCAPEVEWITGWGTEHEDHVFEGVHVEGGGFCVVGKCGEPDSSKVNGFVMKIDATGEQEWLTVLGKQGFHDEARCVVEVHDGFIVGGTTGIYKRRSKACLWKISLSGEVTWKKVLDHKKNGAIRGLDTLDPESFVATGYVASDEIRVPFISDESTGILLVSNQSGDIAWQKEIPFSQGAKVSYRKKTRVITICGTVWQE
;
A
#
# COMPACT_ATOMS: atom_id res chain seq x y z
N MET A 1 63.42 49.17 -30.64
CA MET A 1 63.07 49.13 -29.20
C MET A 1 62.23 50.38 -28.95
N SER A 2 60.93 50.36 -28.68
CA SER A 2 60.05 49.34 -28.11
C SER A 2 58.60 49.72 -28.47
N GLU A 3 57.81 48.78 -28.98
CA GLU A 3 56.35 48.88 -28.91
C GLU A 3 55.90 48.54 -27.49
N VAL A 4 55.00 49.34 -26.91
CA VAL A 4 54.17 48.95 -25.77
C VAL A 4 52.75 49.43 -26.03
N CYS A 5 51.85 48.46 -26.06
CA CYS A 5 50.40 48.50 -26.23
C CYS A 5 49.76 48.30 -24.86
N ILE A 6 48.75 49.08 -24.44
CA ILE A 6 47.76 48.68 -23.41
C ILE A 6 46.38 49.28 -23.75
N PRO A 7 45.27 48.52 -23.58
CA PRO A 7 44.06 48.64 -24.39
C PRO A 7 42.83 49.26 -23.68
N ARG A 8 41.75 49.39 -24.46
CA ARG A 8 40.38 49.76 -24.09
C ARG A 8 39.91 49.14 -22.78
N ALA A 9 39.38 50.00 -21.91
CA ALA A 9 38.67 49.62 -20.69
C ALA A 9 37.52 48.66 -20.99
N LEU A 10 37.58 47.45 -20.43
CA LEU A 10 36.48 46.50 -20.35
C LEU A 10 35.67 46.79 -19.08
N LEU A 11 34.43 47.22 -19.29
CA LEU A 11 33.42 47.39 -18.28
C LEU A 11 33.01 46.00 -17.76
N PHE A 12 33.48 45.60 -16.58
CA PHE A 12 33.00 44.40 -15.90
C PHE A 12 31.65 44.71 -15.22
N SER A 13 30.55 44.35 -15.86
CA SER A 13 29.25 44.26 -15.20
C SER A 13 29.25 43.02 -14.29
N LEU A 14 29.44 43.24 -13.00
CA LEU A 14 29.28 42.22 -11.97
C LEU A 14 27.78 41.99 -11.76
N ILE A 15 27.21 40.98 -12.42
CA ILE A 15 25.87 40.47 -12.07
C ILE A 15 26.04 39.69 -10.76
N ILE A 16 25.67 40.32 -9.64
CA ILE A 16 25.50 39.62 -8.38
C ILE A 16 24.27 38.72 -8.55
N LEU A 17 24.51 37.44 -8.82
CA LEU A 17 23.52 36.39 -8.65
C LEU A 17 23.18 36.35 -7.15
N LEU A 18 22.14 37.09 -6.77
CA LEU A 18 21.45 36.88 -5.50
C LEU A 18 21.13 35.37 -5.41
N PRO A 19 21.45 34.69 -4.30
CA PRO A 19 20.85 33.39 -4.07
C PRO A 19 19.34 33.65 -4.01
N CYS A 20 18.64 33.25 -5.06
CA CYS A 20 17.19 33.22 -5.05
C CYS A 20 16.86 32.32 -3.87
N CYS A 21 16.41 32.92 -2.78
CA CYS A 21 15.93 32.20 -1.62
C CYS A 21 14.65 31.54 -2.12
N GLU A 22 14.77 30.32 -2.66
CA GLU A 22 13.61 29.52 -3.00
C GLU A 22 12.78 29.44 -1.72
N PRO A 23 11.54 29.95 -1.71
CA PRO A 23 10.74 29.89 -0.51
C PRO A 23 10.56 28.41 -0.18
N ALA A 24 10.95 28.03 1.03
CA ALA A 24 10.94 26.65 1.54
C ALA A 24 9.55 25.97 1.58
N PHE A 25 8.53 26.61 1.00
CA PHE A 25 7.12 26.28 1.06
C PHE A 25 6.37 26.64 -0.24
N CYS A 26 6.97 26.41 -1.41
CA CYS A 26 6.16 26.32 -2.63
C CYS A 26 5.28 25.06 -2.57
N ALA A 27 4.05 25.16 -3.05
CA ALA A 27 3.23 23.97 -3.26
C ALA A 27 3.92 23.07 -4.30
N PRO A 28 3.91 21.74 -4.10
CA PRO A 28 4.45 20.83 -5.11
C PRO A 28 3.63 20.95 -6.39
N GLU A 29 4.31 20.95 -7.54
CA GLU A 29 3.66 20.79 -8.83
C GLU A 29 3.37 19.32 -9.09
N VAL A 30 2.22 19.03 -9.70
CA VAL A 30 1.87 17.67 -10.11
C VAL A 30 2.62 17.36 -11.40
N GLU A 31 3.52 16.39 -11.37
CA GLU A 31 4.27 15.94 -12.54
C GLU A 31 3.38 15.15 -13.52
N TRP A 32 2.61 14.18 -13.00
CA TRP A 32 1.65 13.41 -13.77
C TRP A 32 0.49 12.90 -12.91
N ILE A 33 -0.61 12.57 -13.59
CA ILE A 33 -1.74 11.84 -13.03
C ILE A 33 -2.04 10.71 -14.01
N THR A 34 -2.09 9.48 -13.51
CA THR A 34 -2.46 8.29 -14.27
C THR A 34 -3.55 7.52 -13.53
N GLY A 35 -4.22 6.62 -14.23
CA GLY A 35 -5.27 5.81 -13.63
C GLY A 35 -5.69 4.66 -14.51
N TRP A 36 -6.22 3.63 -13.87
CA TRP A 36 -6.90 2.51 -14.49
C TRP A 36 -8.25 2.32 -13.81
N GLY A 37 -9.25 1.92 -14.57
CA GLY A 37 -10.59 1.66 -14.07
C GLY A 37 -11.43 0.89 -15.08
N THR A 38 -12.63 0.56 -14.64
CA THR A 38 -13.69 -0.12 -15.35
C THR A 38 -14.86 0.87 -15.54
N GLU A 39 -15.96 0.40 -16.14
CA GLU A 39 -17.20 1.17 -16.19
C GLU A 39 -18.00 1.14 -14.87
N HIS A 40 -17.46 0.47 -13.84
CA HIS A 40 -18.07 0.21 -12.55
C HIS A 40 -17.28 0.85 -11.39
N GLU A 41 -17.61 0.53 -10.15
CA GLU A 41 -16.96 1.11 -8.96
C GLU A 41 -15.52 0.63 -8.80
N ASP A 42 -14.54 1.53 -8.97
CA ASP A 42 -13.12 1.28 -8.74
C ASP A 42 -12.51 2.23 -7.72
N HIS A 43 -11.81 1.66 -6.75
CA HIS A 43 -11.23 2.41 -5.63
C HIS A 43 -9.83 1.90 -5.35
N VAL A 44 -8.83 2.79 -5.46
CA VAL A 44 -7.49 2.57 -4.88
C VAL A 44 -7.59 2.78 -3.38
N PHE A 45 -7.08 1.83 -2.59
CA PHE A 45 -7.09 1.90 -1.12
C PHE A 45 -5.71 2.21 -0.52
N GLU A 46 -4.64 1.70 -1.14
CA GLU A 46 -3.27 1.91 -0.65
C GLU A 46 -2.26 1.80 -1.80
N GLY A 47 -1.07 2.36 -1.59
CA GLY A 47 0.07 2.11 -2.46
C GLY A 47 1.40 2.32 -1.74
N VAL A 48 2.45 1.76 -2.31
CA VAL A 48 3.84 1.87 -1.84
C VAL A 48 4.75 2.26 -3.01
N HIS A 49 5.80 3.01 -2.71
CA HIS A 49 6.94 3.16 -3.62
C HIS A 49 7.66 1.82 -3.75
N VAL A 50 8.15 1.50 -4.95
CA VAL A 50 8.86 0.25 -5.24
C VAL A 50 10.36 0.51 -5.36
N GLU A 51 11.21 -0.36 -4.81
CA GLU A 51 12.66 -0.28 -4.96
C GLU A 51 13.03 -0.33 -6.46
N GLY A 52 13.81 0.65 -6.92
CA GLY A 52 14.10 0.85 -8.35
C GLY A 52 13.15 1.83 -9.06
N GLY A 53 12.09 2.29 -8.40
CA GLY A 53 11.21 3.36 -8.85
C GLY A 53 9.79 2.90 -9.17
N GLY A 54 8.89 3.88 -9.30
CA GLY A 54 7.48 3.64 -9.53
C GLY A 54 6.71 3.27 -8.26
N PHE A 55 5.49 2.76 -8.45
CA PHE A 55 4.53 2.52 -7.39
C PHE A 55 3.79 1.19 -7.59
N CYS A 56 3.50 0.51 -6.49
CA CYS A 56 2.52 -0.58 -6.46
C CYS A 56 1.29 -0.11 -5.69
N VAL A 57 0.12 -0.20 -6.32
CA VAL A 57 -1.16 0.21 -5.73
C VAL A 57 -2.11 -0.98 -5.65
N VAL A 58 -2.98 -0.95 -4.63
CA VAL A 58 -3.99 -1.98 -4.40
C VAL A 58 -5.35 -1.37 -4.16
N GLY A 59 -6.38 -2.12 -4.51
CA GLY A 59 -7.74 -1.63 -4.36
C GLY A 59 -8.79 -2.67 -4.68
N LYS A 60 -9.95 -2.17 -5.09
CA LYS A 60 -11.04 -2.96 -5.66
C LYS A 60 -11.46 -2.38 -7.01
N CYS A 61 -11.92 -3.23 -7.90
CA CYS A 61 -12.47 -2.85 -9.19
C CYS A 61 -13.77 -3.60 -9.48
N GLY A 62 -14.70 -2.96 -10.17
CA GLY A 62 -16.00 -3.55 -10.49
C GLY A 62 -15.92 -4.60 -11.59
N GLU A 63 -16.83 -5.58 -11.56
CA GLU A 63 -16.97 -6.57 -12.63
C GLU A 63 -17.97 -6.09 -13.71
N PRO A 64 -17.64 -6.19 -15.02
CA PRO A 64 -18.49 -5.73 -16.13
C PRO A 64 -19.96 -6.19 -16.09
N ASP A 65 -20.22 -7.39 -15.56
CA ASP A 65 -21.54 -8.03 -15.59
C ASP A 65 -22.16 -8.24 -14.21
N SER A 66 -21.64 -7.57 -13.16
CA SER A 66 -22.14 -7.83 -11.81
C SER A 66 -21.95 -6.66 -10.84
N SER A 67 -22.76 -6.61 -9.79
CA SER A 67 -22.56 -5.66 -8.67
C SER A 67 -21.38 -6.04 -7.76
N LYS A 68 -20.45 -6.84 -8.29
CA LYS A 68 -19.36 -7.43 -7.55
C LYS A 68 -18.05 -6.75 -7.88
N VAL A 69 -17.15 -6.82 -6.92
CA VAL A 69 -15.85 -6.17 -6.99
C VAL A 69 -14.77 -7.22 -6.75
N ASN A 70 -13.71 -7.15 -7.53
CA ASN A 70 -12.51 -7.94 -7.29
C ASN A 70 -11.42 -7.04 -6.71
N GLY A 71 -10.51 -7.64 -5.93
CA GLY A 71 -9.31 -6.92 -5.53
C GLY A 71 -8.46 -6.70 -6.78
N PHE A 72 -7.63 -5.67 -6.80
CA PHE A 72 -6.56 -5.59 -7.79
C PHE A 72 -5.25 -5.16 -7.16
N VAL A 73 -4.17 -5.49 -7.87
CA VAL A 73 -2.81 -5.03 -7.61
C VAL A 73 -2.28 -4.52 -8.94
N MET A 74 -1.71 -3.32 -8.97
CA MET A 74 -1.19 -2.71 -10.18
C MET A 74 0.20 -2.13 -9.89
N LYS A 75 1.15 -2.36 -10.79
CA LYS A 75 2.46 -1.71 -10.78
C LYS A 75 2.50 -0.66 -11.89
N ILE A 76 2.95 0.52 -11.50
CA ILE A 76 3.13 1.69 -12.36
C ILE A 76 4.60 2.07 -12.26
N ASP A 77 5.22 2.44 -13.37
CA ASP A 77 6.59 2.91 -13.39
C ASP A 77 6.73 4.35 -12.83
N ALA A 78 7.95 4.89 -12.87
CA ALA A 78 8.22 6.25 -12.37
C ALA A 78 7.58 7.37 -13.22
N THR A 79 7.20 7.06 -14.47
CA THR A 79 6.61 8.01 -15.43
C THR A 79 5.08 8.01 -15.40
N GLY A 80 4.46 7.09 -14.66
CA GLY A 80 3.02 6.94 -14.59
C GLY A 80 2.46 5.93 -15.59
N GLU A 81 3.31 5.16 -16.29
CA GLU A 81 2.87 4.11 -17.21
C GLU A 81 2.60 2.79 -16.46
N GLN A 82 1.50 2.12 -16.81
CA GLN A 82 1.16 0.83 -16.22
C GLN A 82 2.10 -0.26 -16.75
N GLU A 83 2.84 -0.90 -15.86
CA GLU A 83 3.65 -2.07 -16.22
C GLU A 83 2.78 -3.34 -16.25
N TRP A 84 1.98 -3.56 -15.20
CA TRP A 84 1.04 -4.69 -15.12
C TRP A 84 -0.10 -4.43 -14.15
N LEU A 85 -1.17 -5.21 -14.35
CA LEU A 85 -2.36 -5.23 -13.51
C LEU A 85 -2.77 -6.68 -13.26
N THR A 86 -3.06 -6.99 -12.00
CA THR A 86 -3.52 -8.30 -11.56
C THR A 86 -4.81 -8.17 -10.78
N VAL A 87 -5.87 -8.77 -11.30
CA VAL A 87 -7.15 -8.88 -10.62
C VAL A 87 -7.11 -10.08 -9.68
N LEU A 88 -7.32 -9.84 -8.40
CA LEU A 88 -7.37 -10.83 -7.33
C LEU A 88 -8.77 -11.40 -7.18
N GLY A 89 -8.84 -12.72 -7.05
CA GLY A 89 -10.08 -13.43 -6.78
C GLY A 89 -10.55 -14.25 -7.96
N LYS A 90 -11.84 -14.53 -7.99
CA LYS A 90 -12.50 -15.25 -9.08
C LYS A 90 -13.79 -14.53 -9.39
N GLN A 91 -14.16 -14.52 -10.67
CA GLN A 91 -15.42 -13.94 -11.11
C GLN A 91 -16.58 -14.40 -10.22
N GLY A 92 -17.37 -13.46 -9.77
CA GLY A 92 -18.52 -13.75 -8.94
C GLY A 92 -18.23 -13.86 -7.43
N PHE A 93 -16.99 -13.60 -7.00
CA PHE A 93 -16.61 -13.41 -5.59
C PHE A 93 -16.34 -11.93 -5.33
N HIS A 94 -16.39 -11.53 -4.07
CA HIS A 94 -16.06 -10.19 -3.65
C HIS A 94 -14.80 -10.25 -2.81
N ASP A 95 -13.70 -9.82 -3.41
CA ASP A 95 -12.39 -9.73 -2.80
C ASP A 95 -11.99 -8.25 -2.80
N GLU A 96 -11.24 -7.81 -1.80
CA GLU A 96 -10.72 -6.45 -1.73
C GLU A 96 -9.28 -6.47 -1.25
N ALA A 97 -8.38 -5.84 -1.99
CA ALA A 97 -6.98 -5.64 -1.60
C ALA A 97 -6.86 -4.28 -0.90
N ARG A 98 -6.44 -4.28 0.36
CA ARG A 98 -6.53 -3.11 1.25
C ARG A 98 -5.19 -2.53 1.65
N CYS A 99 -4.16 -3.37 1.67
CA CYS A 99 -2.81 -2.97 2.04
C CYS A 99 -1.77 -3.76 1.27
N VAL A 100 -0.61 -3.16 1.08
CA VAL A 100 0.48 -3.74 0.32
C VAL A 100 1.81 -3.32 0.93
N VAL A 101 2.78 -4.22 0.90
CA VAL A 101 4.18 -3.90 1.18
C VAL A 101 5.07 -4.64 0.18
N GLU A 102 6.13 -3.97 -0.26
CA GLU A 102 7.17 -4.58 -1.07
C GLU A 102 8.03 -5.53 -0.21
N VAL A 103 8.43 -6.64 -0.82
CA VAL A 103 9.34 -7.64 -0.27
C VAL A 103 10.34 -8.03 -1.37
N HIS A 104 11.41 -8.72 -1.01
CA HIS A 104 12.57 -8.94 -1.89
C HIS A 104 12.25 -9.46 -3.31
N ASP A 105 11.30 -10.38 -3.42
CA ASP A 105 10.90 -11.05 -4.66
C ASP A 105 9.45 -10.72 -5.10
N GLY A 106 8.90 -9.60 -4.61
CA GLY A 106 7.58 -9.12 -5.03
C GLY A 106 6.83 -8.35 -3.95
N PHE A 107 5.57 -8.70 -3.71
CA PHE A 107 4.69 -7.94 -2.81
C PHE A 107 3.90 -8.86 -1.90
N ILE A 108 3.67 -8.42 -0.66
CA ILE A 108 2.65 -8.99 0.21
C ILE A 108 1.45 -8.06 0.21
N VAL A 109 0.28 -8.61 -0.07
CA VAL A 109 -0.98 -7.88 -0.15
C VAL A 109 -1.93 -8.45 0.90
N GLY A 110 -2.58 -7.57 1.65
CA GLY A 110 -3.56 -7.92 2.68
C GLY A 110 -4.93 -7.35 2.37
N GLY A 111 -5.98 -8.06 2.77
CA GLY A 111 -7.34 -7.61 2.56
C GLY A 111 -8.37 -8.63 3.02
N THR A 112 -9.44 -8.76 2.25
CA THR A 112 -10.52 -9.71 2.52
C THR A 112 -10.93 -10.49 1.29
N THR A 113 -11.43 -11.71 1.49
CA THR A 113 -11.94 -12.57 0.41
C THR A 113 -13.30 -13.17 0.72
N GLY A 114 -14.12 -13.35 -0.31
CA GLY A 114 -15.33 -14.16 -0.26
C GLY A 114 -16.57 -13.49 0.34
N ILE A 115 -16.67 -12.16 0.31
CA ILE A 115 -17.68 -11.33 1.00
C ILE A 115 -19.16 -11.73 0.72
N TYR A 116 -19.48 -12.51 -0.32
CA TYR A 116 -20.89 -12.80 -0.70
C TYR A 116 -21.32 -14.28 -0.71
N LYS A 117 -20.42 -15.22 -1.02
CA LYS A 117 -20.78 -16.66 -0.98
C LYS A 117 -20.60 -17.26 0.42
N ARG A 118 -19.86 -16.56 1.28
CA ARG A 118 -19.49 -16.93 2.65
C ARG A 118 -19.30 -15.66 3.49
N ARG A 119 -18.99 -15.83 4.77
CA ARG A 119 -18.43 -14.76 5.61
C ARG A 119 -17.09 -14.32 5.05
N SER A 120 -16.84 -13.01 4.99
CA SER A 120 -15.59 -12.45 4.47
C SER A 120 -14.40 -12.90 5.34
N LYS A 121 -13.28 -13.25 4.71
CA LYS A 121 -12.12 -13.75 5.44
C LYS A 121 -10.92 -12.85 5.24
N ALA A 122 -10.32 -12.44 6.36
CA ALA A 122 -8.98 -11.87 6.39
C ALA A 122 -8.04 -12.75 5.55
N CYS A 123 -7.39 -12.14 4.57
CA CYS A 123 -6.64 -12.83 3.54
C CYS A 123 -5.34 -12.10 3.24
N LEU A 124 -4.32 -12.88 2.92
CA LEU A 124 -3.03 -12.44 2.43
C LEU A 124 -2.78 -13.07 1.05
N TRP A 125 -2.10 -12.35 0.18
CA TRP A 125 -1.60 -12.82 -1.10
C TRP A 125 -0.13 -12.45 -1.22
N LYS A 126 0.65 -13.28 -1.91
CA LYS A 126 1.95 -12.88 -2.42
C LYS A 126 1.92 -12.77 -3.92
N ILE A 127 2.38 -11.63 -4.41
CA ILE A 127 2.45 -11.29 -5.82
C ILE A 127 3.92 -11.28 -6.23
N SER A 128 4.27 -11.90 -7.35
CA SER A 128 5.63 -11.84 -7.90
C SER A 128 5.93 -10.45 -8.48
N LEU A 129 7.20 -10.19 -8.81
CA LEU A 129 7.59 -8.98 -9.54
C LEU A 129 6.93 -8.83 -10.91
N SER A 130 6.50 -9.94 -11.53
CA SER A 130 5.78 -9.97 -12.81
C SER A 130 4.25 -9.82 -12.66
N GLY A 131 3.74 -9.64 -11.45
CA GLY A 131 2.30 -9.51 -11.17
C GLY A 131 1.57 -10.82 -10.94
N GLU A 132 2.24 -11.98 -10.92
CA GLU A 132 1.56 -13.27 -10.73
C GLU A 132 1.25 -13.55 -9.26
N VAL A 133 0.07 -14.09 -8.96
CA VAL A 133 -0.27 -14.57 -7.61
C VAL A 133 0.49 -15.86 -7.32
N THR A 134 1.52 -15.80 -6.48
CA THR A 134 2.35 -16.96 -6.10
C THR A 134 1.69 -17.81 -5.02
N TRP A 135 1.01 -17.18 -4.04
CA TRP A 135 0.20 -17.88 -3.05
C TRP A 135 -0.92 -16.99 -2.49
N LYS A 136 -1.92 -17.66 -1.90
CA LYS A 136 -3.03 -17.05 -1.16
C LYS A 136 -3.20 -17.76 0.19
N LYS A 137 -3.21 -16.99 1.29
CA LYS A 137 -3.43 -17.47 2.65
C LYS A 137 -4.71 -16.86 3.20
N VAL A 138 -5.69 -17.70 3.51
CA VAL A 138 -6.93 -17.30 4.18
C VAL A 138 -6.78 -17.60 5.67
N LEU A 139 -6.97 -16.61 6.53
CA LEU A 139 -6.93 -16.83 7.98
C LEU A 139 -8.16 -17.62 8.45
N ASP A 140 -7.93 -18.55 9.36
CA ASP A 140 -9.00 -19.33 9.97
C ASP A 140 -9.63 -18.59 11.15
N HIS A 141 -10.90 -18.21 11.00
CA HIS A 141 -11.71 -17.57 12.03
C HIS A 141 -13.19 -17.77 11.70
N LYS A 142 -14.08 -17.53 12.68
CA LYS A 142 -15.51 -17.89 12.54
C LYS A 142 -16.33 -16.87 11.76
N LYS A 143 -16.22 -15.57 12.04
CA LYS A 143 -17.06 -14.52 11.42
C LYS A 143 -16.33 -13.80 10.27
N ASN A 144 -16.62 -12.51 10.07
CA ASN A 144 -16.00 -11.68 9.04
C ASN A 144 -14.64 -11.15 9.52
N GLY A 145 -13.76 -10.80 8.57
CA GLY A 145 -12.46 -10.23 8.91
C GLY A 145 -11.72 -9.65 7.71
N ALA A 146 -10.72 -8.83 7.99
CA ALA A 146 -9.85 -8.23 6.98
C ALA A 146 -8.45 -7.98 7.55
N ILE A 147 -7.44 -8.08 6.69
CA ILE A 147 -6.12 -7.48 6.95
C ILE A 147 -6.15 -6.04 6.42
N ARG A 148 -5.71 -5.08 7.24
CA ARG A 148 -5.78 -3.64 6.94
C ARG A 148 -4.42 -2.94 6.92
N GLY A 149 -3.42 -3.51 7.58
CA GLY A 149 -2.08 -2.96 7.61
C GLY A 149 -1.03 -4.04 7.50
N LEU A 150 0.06 -3.72 6.82
CA LEU A 150 1.25 -4.54 6.64
C LEU A 150 2.49 -3.69 6.85
N ASP A 151 3.55 -4.30 7.38
CA ASP A 151 4.90 -3.74 7.32
C ASP A 151 5.94 -4.87 7.29
N THR A 152 7.12 -4.60 6.75
CA THR A 152 8.25 -5.54 6.77
C THR A 152 8.93 -5.54 8.13
N LEU A 153 9.22 -6.72 8.66
CA LEU A 153 10.06 -6.86 9.85
C LEU A 153 11.54 -6.92 9.44
N ASP A 154 11.82 -7.75 8.44
CA ASP A 154 13.13 -8.03 7.88
C ASP A 154 12.97 -8.61 6.45
N PRO A 155 14.06 -8.98 5.75
CA PRO A 155 13.96 -9.52 4.39
C PRO A 155 13.20 -10.83 4.25
N GLU A 156 12.81 -11.51 5.33
CA GLU A 156 12.15 -12.83 5.28
C GLU A 156 10.76 -12.83 5.94
N SER A 157 10.41 -11.77 6.68
CA SER A 157 9.20 -11.72 7.47
C SER A 157 8.50 -10.36 7.48
N PHE A 158 7.20 -10.41 7.75
CA PHE A 158 6.34 -9.24 7.83
C PHE A 158 5.40 -9.33 9.03
N VAL A 159 4.88 -8.18 9.41
CA VAL A 159 3.85 -8.02 10.42
C VAL A 159 2.56 -7.56 9.74
N ALA A 160 1.42 -8.09 10.19
CA ALA A 160 0.12 -7.67 9.70
C ALA A 160 -0.83 -7.35 10.86
N THR A 161 -1.72 -6.40 10.63
CA THR A 161 -2.80 -6.06 11.55
C THR A 161 -4.13 -5.95 10.83
N GLY A 162 -5.22 -6.06 11.58
CA GLY A 162 -6.56 -6.04 11.05
C GLY A 162 -7.56 -6.44 12.12
N TYR A 163 -8.62 -7.12 11.70
CA TYR A 163 -9.64 -7.62 12.60
C TYR A 163 -10.21 -8.95 12.10
N VAL A 164 -10.78 -9.70 13.04
CA VAL A 164 -11.56 -10.91 12.82
C VAL A 164 -12.82 -10.85 13.67
N ALA A 165 -13.71 -11.82 13.51
CA ALA A 165 -14.92 -11.94 14.34
C ALA A 165 -15.92 -10.77 14.21
N SER A 166 -15.88 -9.98 13.12
CA SER A 166 -16.87 -8.94 12.83
C SER A 166 -18.20 -9.55 12.37
N ASP A 167 -19.32 -8.91 12.72
CA ASP A 167 -20.65 -9.24 12.19
C ASP A 167 -20.93 -8.53 10.86
N GLU A 168 -20.17 -7.49 10.54
CA GLU A 168 -20.26 -6.78 9.26
C GLU A 168 -19.75 -7.60 8.09
N ILE A 169 -20.60 -7.75 7.07
CA ILE A 169 -20.29 -8.53 5.87
C ILE A 169 -19.22 -7.81 5.03
N ARG A 170 -19.40 -6.50 4.83
CA ARG A 170 -18.46 -5.63 4.13
C ARG A 170 -17.37 -5.20 5.11
N VAL A 171 -16.28 -4.65 4.58
CA VAL A 171 -15.26 -4.05 5.43
C VAL A 171 -15.71 -2.63 5.80
N PRO A 172 -16.08 -2.38 7.07
CA PRO A 172 -16.52 -1.06 7.48
C PRO A 172 -15.38 -0.08 7.54
N PHE A 173 -15.74 1.20 7.63
CA PHE A 173 -14.82 2.25 8.02
C PHE A 173 -14.25 1.99 9.42
N ILE A 174 -15.12 1.62 10.37
CA ILE A 174 -14.78 1.24 11.74
C ILE A 174 -15.48 -0.09 12.04
N SER A 175 -14.73 -1.15 12.35
CA SER A 175 -15.31 -2.34 12.99
C SER A 175 -15.07 -2.25 14.50
N ASP A 176 -16.09 -1.85 15.25
CA ASP A 176 -16.04 -1.59 16.69
C ASP A 176 -16.50 -2.79 17.54
N GLU A 177 -17.07 -3.80 16.90
CA GLU A 177 -17.61 -5.02 17.49
C GLU A 177 -16.72 -6.25 17.27
N SER A 178 -15.61 -6.08 16.56
CA SER A 178 -14.69 -7.15 16.16
C SER A 178 -13.53 -7.36 17.14
N THR A 179 -12.77 -8.41 16.87
CA THR A 179 -11.52 -8.71 17.57
C THR A 179 -10.34 -8.23 16.73
N GLY A 180 -9.62 -7.23 17.23
CA GLY A 180 -8.42 -6.74 16.54
C GLY A 180 -7.30 -7.75 16.65
N ILE A 181 -6.51 -7.89 15.58
CA ILE A 181 -5.42 -8.86 15.54
C ILE A 181 -4.09 -8.23 15.13
N LEU A 182 -3.02 -8.83 15.63
CA LEU A 182 -1.64 -8.66 15.18
C LEU A 182 -1.07 -10.04 14.88
N LEU A 183 -0.39 -10.21 13.75
CA LEU A 183 0.30 -11.44 13.41
C LEU A 183 1.69 -11.16 12.82
N VAL A 184 2.55 -12.17 12.92
CA VAL A 184 3.84 -12.20 12.26
C VAL A 184 3.92 -13.46 11.41
N SER A 185 4.39 -13.30 10.17
CA SER A 185 4.51 -14.36 9.19
C SER A 185 5.83 -14.25 8.44
N ASN A 186 6.36 -15.39 7.98
CA ASN A 186 7.38 -15.39 6.95
C ASN A 186 6.76 -15.06 5.56
N GLN A 187 7.58 -14.83 4.54
CA GLN A 187 7.13 -14.56 3.17
C GLN A 187 6.47 -15.75 2.46
N SER A 188 6.54 -16.96 3.01
CA SER A 188 5.82 -18.14 2.51
C SER A 188 4.37 -18.23 3.03
N GLY A 189 3.98 -17.36 3.97
CA GLY A 189 2.65 -17.36 4.58
C GLY A 189 2.51 -18.30 5.78
N ASP A 190 3.63 -18.73 6.37
CA ASP A 190 3.66 -19.45 7.64
C ASP A 190 3.62 -18.44 8.78
N ILE A 191 2.51 -18.46 9.50
CA ILE A 191 2.24 -17.55 10.62
C ILE A 191 2.97 -18.10 11.85
N ALA A 192 4.00 -17.37 12.29
CA ALA A 192 4.76 -17.71 13.49
C ALA A 192 3.90 -17.56 14.76
N TRP A 193 3.11 -16.47 14.81
CA TRP A 193 2.13 -16.25 15.86
C TRP A 193 1.08 -15.22 15.43
N GLN A 194 -0.08 -15.29 16.08
CA GLN A 194 -1.16 -14.30 16.01
C GLN A 194 -1.63 -13.99 17.44
N LYS A 195 -1.93 -12.73 17.72
CA LYS A 195 -2.44 -12.26 19.00
C LYS A 195 -3.62 -11.31 18.80
N GLU A 196 -4.51 -11.30 19.78
CA GLU A 196 -5.53 -10.26 19.90
C GLU A 196 -4.87 -8.99 20.44
N ILE A 197 -5.37 -7.83 20.00
CA ILE A 197 -4.90 -6.50 20.45
C ILE A 197 -6.01 -5.86 21.33
N PRO A 198 -5.68 -4.89 22.20
CA PRO A 198 -6.63 -4.38 23.19
C PRO A 198 -7.72 -3.44 22.62
N PHE A 199 -7.91 -3.44 21.30
CA PHE A 199 -8.92 -2.66 20.60
C PHE A 199 -9.48 -3.49 19.43
N SER A 200 -10.68 -3.13 18.96
CA SER A 200 -11.47 -3.97 18.06
C SER A 200 -10.86 -4.18 16.68
N GLN A 201 -9.96 -3.28 16.24
CA GLN A 201 -9.35 -3.36 14.90
C GLN A 201 -7.99 -2.66 14.80
N GLY A 202 -7.05 -3.28 14.11
CA GLY A 202 -5.87 -2.58 13.61
C GLY A 202 -6.15 -1.95 12.25
N ALA A 203 -5.91 -0.64 12.13
CA ALA A 203 -6.03 0.09 10.87
C ALA A 203 -4.70 0.16 10.10
N LYS A 204 -3.59 0.36 10.82
CA LYS A 204 -2.22 0.38 10.27
C LYS A 204 -1.25 -0.22 11.27
N VAL A 205 -0.15 -0.78 10.77
CA VAL A 205 0.97 -1.28 11.57
C VAL A 205 2.27 -0.74 10.99
N SER A 206 3.25 -0.50 11.84
CA SER A 206 4.63 -0.23 11.43
C SER A 206 5.61 -0.91 12.38
N TYR A 207 6.81 -1.20 11.90
CA TYR A 207 7.90 -1.78 12.66
C TYR A 207 9.17 -0.94 12.55
N ARG A 208 9.70 -0.54 13.70
CA ARG A 208 10.96 0.18 13.80
C ARG A 208 12.11 -0.77 14.11
N LYS A 209 12.87 -1.15 13.09
CA LYS A 209 14.04 -2.07 13.18
C LYS A 209 15.03 -1.71 14.30
N LYS A 210 15.37 -0.42 14.47
CA LYS A 210 16.35 0.04 15.48
C LYS A 210 15.91 -0.22 16.92
N THR A 211 14.63 -0.03 17.21
CA THR A 211 14.09 -0.17 18.57
C THR A 211 13.36 -1.49 18.79
N ARG A 212 13.14 -2.27 17.71
CA ARG A 212 12.33 -3.50 17.69
C ARG A 212 10.91 -3.28 18.21
N VAL A 213 10.33 -2.12 17.87
CA VAL A 213 8.98 -1.74 18.29
C VAL A 213 8.01 -1.92 17.13
N ILE A 214 6.92 -2.63 17.40
CA ILE A 214 5.74 -2.67 16.53
C ILE A 214 4.76 -1.61 17.05
N THR A 215 4.36 -0.68 16.19
CA THR A 215 3.34 0.32 16.47
C THR A 215 2.09 0.00 15.68
N ILE A 216 0.94 0.03 16.32
CA ILE A 216 -0.36 -0.22 15.69
C ILE A 216 -1.24 1.00 15.90
N CYS A 217 -1.87 1.47 14.84
CA CYS A 217 -2.92 2.47 14.91
C CYS A 217 -4.27 1.77 14.78
N GLY A 218 -5.21 2.11 15.64
CA GLY A 218 -6.59 1.61 15.63
C GLY A 218 -7.54 2.68 16.16
N THR A 219 -8.84 2.43 15.99
CA THR A 219 -9.88 3.32 16.51
C THR A 219 -10.49 2.69 17.75
N VAL A 220 -10.68 3.50 18.78
CA VAL A 220 -11.43 3.16 20.00
C VAL A 220 -12.44 4.25 20.27
N TRP A 221 -13.65 3.88 20.69
CA TRP A 221 -14.61 4.84 21.21
C TRP A 221 -14.07 5.40 22.54
N GLN A 222 -14.18 6.72 22.74
CA GLN A 222 -14.02 7.28 24.07
C GLN A 222 -15.34 7.14 24.81
N GLU A 223 -15.27 6.55 26.01
CA GLU A 223 -16.37 6.54 26.98
C GLU A 223 -16.54 7.90 27.66
#